data_AF-A0A848WYZ9-F1
#
_entry.id   AF-A0A848WYZ9-F1
#
_cell.length_a   1.000
_cell.length_b   1.000
_cell.length_c   1.000
_cell.angle_alpha   90.00
_cell.angle_beta   90.00
_cell.angle_gamma   90.00
#
_symmetry.space_group_name_H-M   'P 1'
#
loop_
_entity.id
_entity.type
_entity.pdbx_description
1 polymer ?
#
loop_
_entity_poly.entity_id
_entity_poly.type
_entity_poly.pdbx_seq_one_letter_code
_entity_poly.pdbx_strand_id
1 'polypeptide(L)'
;MTEPIEPTATLPEESAESTPETKPRKKRSGCLAGCGVVVVFALGFFTGLISLLVFLGWLIPLSEGWKSEESKKFVAQHLANQLELTDEQRQEIEPIVREALDERWEMRRTYFEENRKLIRDKYLPRVEEFLTDEQKEKARRMLDRWWKEKSFRVEPLPGESNAEDGN
;
A
#
# COMPACT_ATOMS: atom_id res chain seq x y z
N MET A 1 -37.84 25.37 13.92
CA MET A 1 -39.15 24.72 14.10
C MET A 1 -38.83 23.33 14.60
N THR A 2 -39.03 23.14 15.90
CA THR A 2 -38.45 22.08 16.71
C THR A 2 -39.63 21.34 17.33
N GLU A 3 -39.85 20.10 16.94
CA GLU A 3 -40.89 19.26 17.55
C GLU A 3 -40.28 18.41 18.67
N PRO A 4 -40.88 18.40 19.88
CA PRO A 4 -40.46 17.53 20.96
C PRO A 4 -41.24 16.21 20.92
N ILE A 5 -40.54 15.08 20.99
CA ILE A 5 -41.13 13.77 21.24
C ILE A 5 -40.61 13.29 22.59
N GLU A 6 -41.50 13.27 23.57
CA GLU A 6 -41.31 12.74 24.92
C GLU A 6 -42.00 11.35 25.04
N PRO A 7 -41.83 10.59 26.14
CA PRO A 7 -41.31 9.23 26.10
C PRO A 7 -42.36 8.18 26.57
N THR A 8 -41.89 6.95 26.82
CA THR A 8 -42.43 5.96 27.79
C THR A 8 -43.06 4.71 27.17
N ALA A 9 -42.39 3.58 27.36
CA ALA A 9 -43.03 2.34 27.81
C ALA A 9 -41.98 1.42 28.45
N THR A 10 -42.26 1.06 29.69
CA THR A 10 -41.42 0.30 30.61
C THR A 10 -42.13 -1.03 30.91
N LEU A 11 -41.39 -2.15 30.77
CA LEU A 11 -41.56 -3.48 31.43
C LEU A 11 -42.73 -4.39 30.94
N PRO A 12 -42.59 -5.74 30.95
CA PRO A 12 -42.19 -6.54 32.13
C PRO A 12 -41.10 -7.62 31.96
N GLU A 13 -40.49 -7.93 33.10
CA GLU A 13 -39.85 -9.21 33.44
C GLU A 13 -40.80 -10.39 33.19
N GLU A 14 -40.28 -11.47 32.58
CA GLU A 14 -40.90 -12.79 32.64
C GLU A 14 -39.89 -13.79 33.19
N SER A 15 -40.25 -14.32 34.35
CA SER A 15 -39.51 -15.29 35.16
C SER A 15 -39.54 -16.69 34.55
N ALA A 16 -38.38 -17.34 34.62
CA ALA A 16 -38.12 -18.77 34.79
C ALA A 16 -39.24 -19.80 34.51
N GLU A 17 -38.97 -20.77 33.62
CA GLU A 17 -39.39 -22.15 33.88
C GLU A 17 -38.49 -23.21 33.21
N SER A 18 -38.34 -24.31 33.94
CA SER A 18 -37.38 -25.40 33.82
C SER A 18 -37.80 -26.51 32.84
N THR A 19 -36.81 -27.00 32.08
CA THR A 19 -36.56 -28.36 31.51
C THR A 19 -37.69 -29.41 31.46
N PRO A 20 -37.70 -30.21 30.37
CA PRO A 20 -37.29 -31.61 30.58
C PRO A 20 -36.31 -32.16 29.53
N GLU A 21 -35.56 -33.16 29.98
CA GLU A 21 -34.63 -34.01 29.23
C GLU A 21 -35.24 -34.60 27.94
N THR A 22 -34.43 -34.62 26.88
CA THR A 22 -34.59 -35.60 25.79
C THR A 22 -33.30 -36.38 25.58
N LYS A 23 -33.34 -37.65 25.97
CA LYS A 23 -32.32 -38.69 25.74
C LYS A 23 -32.41 -39.25 24.30
N PRO A 24 -31.46 -40.09 23.88
CA PRO A 24 -30.49 -39.83 22.82
C PRO A 24 -30.96 -40.27 21.42
N ARG A 25 -30.62 -39.51 20.37
CA ARG A 25 -30.72 -39.99 18.97
C ARG A 25 -29.35 -40.25 18.34
N LYS A 26 -29.31 -41.44 17.75
CA LYS A 26 -28.18 -42.20 17.21
C LYS A 26 -27.96 -41.86 15.72
N LYS A 27 -26.68 -41.69 15.36
CA LYS A 27 -26.06 -41.84 14.02
C LYS A 27 -26.57 -40.93 12.87
N ARG A 28 -25.63 -40.18 12.28
CA ARG A 28 -25.00 -40.51 10.97
C ARG A 28 -23.87 -39.51 10.68
N SER A 29 -22.64 -40.01 10.68
CA SER A 29 -21.48 -39.35 10.07
C SER A 29 -21.72 -39.26 8.55
N GLY A 30 -22.28 -38.13 8.11
CA GLY A 30 -22.66 -37.87 6.72
C GLY A 30 -22.30 -36.44 6.29
N CYS A 31 -21.08 -35.98 6.60
CA CYS A 31 -20.53 -34.71 6.11
C CYS A 31 -19.09 -34.88 5.57
N LEU A 32 -18.72 -36.10 5.15
CA LEU A 32 -17.36 -36.39 4.66
C LEU A 32 -17.18 -36.06 3.17
N ALA A 33 -18.26 -35.99 2.38
CA ALA A 33 -18.15 -35.73 0.93
C ALA A 33 -17.93 -34.25 0.56
N GLY A 34 -18.47 -33.30 1.35
CA GLY A 34 -18.27 -31.87 1.13
C GLY A 34 -16.92 -31.34 1.63
N CYS A 35 -16.32 -32.01 2.61
CA CYS A 35 -15.07 -31.56 3.23
C CYS A 35 -13.89 -31.63 2.25
N GLY A 36 -13.85 -32.64 1.37
CA GLY A 36 -12.78 -32.79 0.38
C GLY A 36 -12.72 -31.65 -0.63
N VAL A 37 -13.87 -31.19 -1.13
CA VAL A 37 -13.94 -30.10 -2.12
C VAL A 37 -13.46 -28.77 -1.52
N VAL A 38 -13.84 -28.49 -0.26
CA VAL A 38 -13.41 -27.27 0.44
C VAL A 38 -11.90 -27.24 0.66
N VAL A 39 -11.28 -28.38 0.99
CA VAL A 39 -9.83 -28.46 1.20
C VAL A 39 -9.08 -28.21 -0.11
N VAL A 40 -9.51 -28.79 -1.23
CA VAL A 40 -8.86 -28.58 -2.54
C VAL A 40 -9.00 -27.13 -3.00
N PHE A 41 -10.17 -26.51 -2.80
CA PHE A 41 -10.36 -25.09 -3.10
C PHE A 41 -9.50 -24.17 -2.23
N ALA A 42 -9.43 -24.44 -0.92
CA ALA A 42 -8.58 -23.69 -0.02
C ALA A 42 -7.11 -23.80 -0.44
N LEU A 43 -6.61 -25.01 -0.71
CA LEU A 43 -5.25 -25.21 -1.20
C LEU A 43 -4.99 -24.46 -2.51
N GLY A 44 -5.89 -24.57 -3.49
CA GLY A 44 -5.76 -23.86 -4.76
C GLY A 44 -5.73 -22.33 -4.57
N PHE A 45 -6.61 -21.79 -3.73
CA PHE A 45 -6.65 -20.37 -3.41
C PHE A 45 -5.36 -19.90 -2.74
N PHE A 46 -4.86 -20.60 -1.72
CA PHE A 46 -3.61 -20.23 -1.07
C PHE A 46 -2.41 -20.34 -2.01
N THR A 47 -2.37 -21.36 -2.86
CA THR A 47 -1.29 -21.53 -3.84
C THR A 47 -1.30 -20.39 -4.88
N GLY A 48 -2.49 -20.01 -5.37
CA GLY A 48 -2.67 -18.87 -6.26
C GLY A 48 -2.31 -17.54 -5.58
N LEU A 49 -2.72 -17.34 -4.33
CA LEU A 49 -2.41 -16.14 -3.55
C LEU A 49 -0.91 -16.01 -3.30
N ILE A 50 -0.24 -17.09 -2.89
CA ILE A 50 1.22 -17.10 -2.71
C ILE A 50 1.93 -16.82 -4.03
N SER A 51 1.51 -17.45 -5.13
CA SER A 51 2.10 -17.20 -6.46
C SER A 51 1.93 -15.75 -6.89
N LEU A 52 0.75 -15.17 -6.65
CA LEU A 52 0.47 -13.76 -6.92
C LEU A 52 1.34 -12.84 -6.06
N LEU A 53 1.48 -13.12 -4.76
CA LEU A 53 2.32 -12.33 -3.86
C LEU A 53 3.81 -12.39 -4.24
N VAL A 54 4.31 -13.56 -4.64
CA VAL A 54 5.68 -13.70 -5.16
C VAL A 54 5.85 -12.94 -6.46
N PHE A 55 4.87 -13.03 -7.38
CA PHE A 55 4.90 -12.28 -8.64
C PHE A 55 4.88 -10.77 -8.41
N LEU A 56 4.00 -10.26 -7.52
CA LEU A 56 3.97 -8.85 -7.15
C LEU A 56 5.28 -8.43 -6.47
N GLY A 57 5.79 -9.23 -5.53
CA GLY A 57 7.06 -8.98 -4.86
C GLY A 57 8.25 -8.98 -5.82
N TRP A 58 8.16 -9.65 -6.96
CA TRP A 58 9.17 -9.61 -8.03
C TRP A 58 8.98 -8.40 -8.96
N LEU A 59 7.73 -7.96 -9.19
CA LEU A 59 7.40 -6.84 -10.09
C LEU A 59 7.63 -5.45 -9.45
N ILE A 60 7.39 -5.33 -8.15
CA ILE A 60 7.51 -4.06 -7.39
C ILE A 60 8.94 -3.52 -7.22
N PRO A 61 10.00 -4.33 -6.96
CA PRO A 61 11.36 -3.82 -6.75
C PRO A 61 11.96 -3.16 -8.00
N LEU A 62 11.41 -3.41 -9.20
CA LEU A 62 11.88 -2.75 -10.42
C LEU A 62 11.69 -1.24 -10.41
N SER A 63 10.79 -0.67 -9.58
CA SER A 63 10.55 0.78 -9.56
C SER A 63 11.52 1.57 -8.68
N GLU A 64 12.19 0.92 -7.73
CA GLU A 64 13.13 1.54 -6.77
C GLU A 64 14.59 1.46 -7.25
N GLY A 65 14.90 0.55 -8.20
CA GLY A 65 16.26 0.38 -8.71
C GLY A 65 16.80 1.54 -9.54
N TRP A 66 15.96 2.40 -10.14
CA TRP A 66 16.31 3.32 -11.23
C TRP A 66 17.43 4.32 -10.91
N LYS A 67 17.71 4.51 -9.61
CA LYS A 67 18.79 5.35 -9.10
C LYS A 67 20.19 4.76 -9.34
N SER A 68 20.36 3.44 -9.26
CA SER A 68 21.69 2.85 -9.34
C SER A 68 22.22 2.88 -10.77
N GLU A 69 23.53 3.11 -10.92
CA GLU A 69 24.20 2.99 -12.22
C GLU A 69 23.97 1.61 -12.85
N GLU A 70 23.85 0.57 -12.02
CA GLU A 70 23.50 -0.78 -12.47
C GLU A 70 22.10 -0.86 -13.09
N SER A 71 21.10 -0.18 -12.50
CA SER A 71 19.75 -0.15 -13.06
C SER A 71 19.66 0.72 -14.31
N LYS A 72 20.39 1.84 -14.37
CA LYS A 72 20.46 2.64 -15.59
C LYS A 72 21.06 1.82 -16.74
N LYS A 73 22.14 1.08 -16.48
CA LYS A 73 22.74 0.13 -17.43
C LYS A 73 21.76 -0.98 -17.81
N PHE A 74 21.04 -1.54 -16.84
CA PHE A 74 20.02 -2.55 -17.10
C PHE A 74 18.93 -2.02 -18.04
N VAL A 75 18.44 -0.80 -17.81
CA VAL A 75 17.41 -0.17 -18.67
C VAL A 75 17.96 0.11 -20.07
N ALA A 76 19.16 0.69 -20.18
CA ALA A 76 19.80 0.93 -21.47
C ALA A 76 20.01 -0.37 -22.25
N GLN A 77 20.50 -1.42 -21.58
CA GLN A 77 20.71 -2.74 -22.18
C GLN A 77 19.40 -3.42 -22.57
N HIS A 78 18.37 -3.32 -21.73
CA HIS A 78 17.05 -3.87 -22.01
C HIS A 78 16.44 -3.19 -23.24
N LEU A 79 16.48 -1.85 -23.31
CA LEU A 79 16.00 -1.09 -24.46
C LEU A 79 16.77 -1.46 -25.74
N ALA A 80 18.10 -1.55 -25.65
CA ALA A 80 18.92 -1.94 -26.78
C ALA A 80 18.63 -3.34 -27.31
N ASN A 81 18.32 -4.28 -26.40
CA ASN A 81 17.94 -5.64 -26.79
C ASN A 81 16.55 -5.71 -27.41
N GLN A 82 15.59 -4.92 -26.92
CA GLN A 82 14.24 -4.87 -27.49
C GLN A 82 14.21 -4.23 -28.89
N LEU A 83 15.14 -3.33 -29.18
CA LEU A 83 15.26 -2.63 -30.46
C LEU A 83 16.32 -3.22 -31.39
N GLU A 84 16.97 -4.32 -30.99
CA GLU A 84 18.03 -4.99 -31.76
C GLU A 84 19.16 -4.03 -32.20
N LEU A 85 19.57 -3.11 -31.33
CA LEU A 85 20.59 -2.11 -31.64
C LEU A 85 21.99 -2.73 -31.83
N THR A 86 22.76 -2.20 -32.77
CA THR A 86 24.19 -2.54 -32.94
C THR A 86 25.03 -2.00 -31.78
N ASP A 87 26.27 -2.49 -31.65
CA ASP A 87 27.17 -2.06 -30.59
C ASP A 87 27.53 -0.57 -30.69
N GLU A 88 27.65 -0.04 -31.89
CA GLU A 88 27.87 1.40 -32.11
C GLU A 88 26.64 2.22 -31.71
N GLN A 89 25.44 1.78 -32.08
CA GLN A 89 24.19 2.44 -31.69
C GLN A 89 23.98 2.40 -30.18
N ARG A 90 24.37 1.31 -29.51
CA ARG A 90 24.31 1.16 -28.06
C ARG A 90 25.17 2.22 -27.36
N GLN A 91 26.41 2.42 -27.83
CA GLN A 91 27.32 3.41 -27.25
C GLN A 91 26.79 4.84 -27.37
N GLU A 92 26.12 5.17 -28.47
CA GLU A 92 25.51 6.49 -28.69
C GLU A 92 24.22 6.69 -27.87
N ILE A 93 23.41 5.64 -27.70
CA ILE A 93 22.09 5.74 -27.05
C ILE A 93 22.19 5.64 -25.51
N GLU A 94 23.16 4.90 -24.98
CA GLU A 94 23.34 4.75 -23.53
C GLU A 94 23.41 6.08 -22.77
N PRO A 95 24.21 7.10 -23.16
CA PRO A 95 24.24 8.38 -22.45
C PRO A 95 22.90 9.11 -22.51
N ILE A 96 22.17 9.06 -23.64
CA ILE A 96 20.86 9.69 -23.81
C ILE A 96 19.84 9.06 -22.86
N VAL A 97 19.83 7.72 -22.76
CA VAL A 97 18.95 7.01 -21.83
C VAL A 97 19.28 7.38 -20.39
N ARG A 98 20.56 7.44 -20.02
CA ARG A 98 20.98 7.82 -18.66
C ARG A 98 20.52 9.23 -18.30
N GLU A 99 20.73 10.20 -19.20
CA GLU A 99 20.28 11.58 -19.02
C GLU A 99 18.76 11.66 -18.83
N ALA A 100 17.98 10.97 -19.67
CA ALA A 100 16.53 10.92 -19.54
C ALA A 100 16.05 10.29 -18.22
N LEU A 101 16.77 9.27 -17.71
CA LEU A 101 16.48 8.64 -16.43
C LEU A 101 16.78 9.58 -15.25
N ASP A 102 17.86 10.36 -15.34
CA ASP A 102 18.25 11.36 -14.35
C ASP A 102 17.26 12.53 -14.31
N GLU A 103 16.88 13.08 -15.47
CA GLU A 103 15.87 14.14 -15.55
C GLU A 103 14.52 13.66 -14.98
N ARG A 104 14.11 12.43 -15.30
CA ARG A 104 12.89 11.84 -14.73
C ARG A 104 12.96 11.68 -13.22
N TRP A 105 14.13 11.33 -12.69
CA TRP A 105 14.35 11.24 -11.25
C TRP A 105 14.21 12.61 -10.58
N GLU A 106 14.86 13.63 -11.13
CA GLU A 106 14.80 14.99 -10.62
C GLU A 106 13.37 15.54 -10.64
N MET A 107 12.65 15.38 -11.74
CA MET A 107 11.23 15.76 -11.82
C MET A 107 10.39 15.07 -10.74
N ARG A 108 10.64 13.78 -10.48
CA ARG A 108 9.92 13.04 -9.43
C ARG A 108 10.25 13.58 -8.04
N ARG A 109 11.52 13.91 -7.77
CA ARG A 109 11.96 14.52 -6.51
C ARG A 109 11.23 15.83 -6.27
N THR A 110 11.29 16.74 -7.24
CA THR A 110 10.63 18.06 -7.15
C THR A 110 9.13 17.92 -6.96
N TYR A 111 8.46 17.09 -7.78
CA TYR A 111 7.03 16.85 -7.63
C TYR A 111 6.67 16.30 -6.24
N PHE A 112 7.48 15.39 -5.70
CA PHE A 112 7.25 14.81 -4.39
C PHE A 112 7.37 15.85 -3.26
N GLU A 113 8.40 16.68 -3.30
CA GLU A 113 8.63 17.76 -2.33
C GLU A 113 7.54 18.84 -2.39
N GLU A 114 7.19 19.28 -3.60
CA GLU A 114 6.11 20.25 -3.81
C GLU A 114 4.76 19.70 -3.34
N ASN A 115 4.47 18.43 -3.63
CA ASN A 115 3.25 17.77 -3.19
C ASN A 115 3.22 17.64 -1.65
N ARG A 116 4.35 17.31 -1.03
CA ARG A 116 4.50 17.27 0.43
C ARG A 116 4.18 18.62 1.06
N LYS A 117 4.78 19.68 0.53
CA LYS A 117 4.53 21.05 0.97
C LYS A 117 3.06 21.43 0.79
N LEU A 118 2.50 21.15 -0.38
CA LEU A 118 1.10 21.46 -0.70
C LEU A 118 0.13 20.76 0.26
N ILE A 119 0.31 19.47 0.53
CA ILE A 119 -0.58 18.75 1.45
C ILE A 119 -0.41 19.27 2.88
N ARG A 120 0.82 19.43 3.36
CA ARG A 120 1.10 19.82 4.74
C ARG A 120 0.69 21.25 5.05
N ASP A 121 0.98 22.19 4.15
CA ASP A 121 0.83 23.62 4.45
C ASP A 121 -0.54 24.15 4.02
N LYS A 122 -1.15 23.58 2.98
CA LYS A 122 -2.41 24.10 2.42
C LYS A 122 -3.63 23.27 2.79
N TYR A 123 -3.53 21.95 2.72
CA TYR A 123 -4.71 21.09 2.83
C TYR A 123 -4.91 20.51 4.23
N LEU A 124 -3.85 20.07 4.91
CA LEU A 124 -3.96 19.53 6.26
C LEU A 124 -4.60 20.54 7.24
N PRO A 125 -4.20 21.83 7.30
CA PRO A 125 -4.82 22.79 8.22
C PRO A 125 -6.33 22.96 7.99
N ARG A 126 -6.74 22.96 6.71
CA ARG A 126 -8.16 23.07 6.33
C ARG A 126 -8.97 21.84 6.74
N VAL A 127 -8.36 20.65 6.72
CA VAL A 127 -9.00 19.44 7.22
C VAL A 127 -9.05 19.46 8.75
N GLU A 128 -8.00 19.93 9.42
CA GLU A 128 -7.93 20.02 10.88
C GLU A 128 -9.00 20.92 11.50
N GLU A 129 -9.54 21.90 10.77
CA GLU A 129 -10.69 22.73 11.20
C GLU A 129 -11.94 21.91 11.57
N PHE A 130 -12.08 20.69 11.01
CA PHE A 130 -13.23 19.82 11.23
C PHE A 130 -12.95 18.67 12.21
N LEU A 131 -11.75 18.60 12.78
CA LEU A 131 -11.29 17.49 13.61
C LEU A 131 -11.20 17.86 15.09
N THR A 132 -11.39 16.87 15.95
CA THR A 132 -11.03 16.99 17.37
C THR A 132 -9.50 17.02 17.54
N ASP A 133 -9.01 17.50 18.68
CA ASP A 133 -7.56 17.59 18.90
C ASP A 133 -6.85 16.22 18.86
N GLU A 134 -7.52 15.17 19.35
CA GLU A 134 -7.01 13.80 19.22
C GLU A 134 -6.93 13.34 17.75
N GLN A 135 -7.93 13.70 16.94
CA GLN A 135 -7.96 13.37 15.51
C GLN A 135 -6.91 14.16 14.72
N LYS A 136 -6.66 15.43 15.06
CA LYS A 136 -5.58 16.23 14.46
C LYS A 136 -4.21 15.57 14.69
N GLU A 137 -3.93 15.17 15.93
CA GLU A 137 -2.67 14.51 16.27
C GLU A 137 -2.53 13.16 15.56
N LYS A 138 -3.63 12.40 15.42
CA LYS A 138 -3.63 11.18 14.62
C LYS A 138 -3.37 11.46 13.14
N ALA A 139 -4.00 12.49 12.56
CA ALA A 139 -3.83 12.88 11.16
C ALA A 139 -2.39 13.27 10.84
N ARG A 140 -1.76 14.08 11.71
CA ARG A 140 -0.34 14.46 11.60
C ARG A 140 0.58 13.25 11.61
N ARG A 141 0.41 12.35 12.58
CA ARG A 141 1.21 11.11 12.68
C ARG A 141 1.03 10.17 11.48
N MET A 142 -0.19 10.06 10.96
CA MET A 142 -0.46 9.27 9.75
C MET A 142 0.24 9.87 8.54
N LEU A 143 0.16 11.19 8.37
CA LEU A 143 0.81 11.90 7.27
C LEU A 143 2.34 11.78 7.36
N ASP A 144 2.93 11.96 8.53
CA ASP A 144 4.37 11.82 8.75
C ASP A 144 4.86 10.39 8.50
N ARG A 145 4.10 9.37 8.94
CA ARG A 145 4.42 7.97 8.65
C ARG A 145 4.37 7.68 7.15
N TRP A 146 3.32 8.16 6.47
CA TRP A 146 3.18 7.99 5.04
C TRP A 146 4.32 8.64 4.27
N TRP A 147 4.73 9.85 4.66
CA TRP A 147 5.88 10.51 4.06
C TRP A 147 7.19 9.79 4.35
N LYS A 148 7.41 9.28 5.56
CA LYS A 148 8.61 8.51 5.89
C LYS A 148 8.73 7.23 5.05
N GLU A 149 7.61 6.55 4.81
CA GLU A 149 7.55 5.38 3.94
C GLU A 149 7.81 5.74 2.47
N LYS A 150 7.33 6.91 2.03
CA LYS A 150 7.53 7.37 0.65
C LYS A 150 8.89 8.02 0.41
N SER A 151 9.49 8.69 1.39
CA SER A 151 10.79 9.38 1.26
C SER A 151 11.95 8.41 1.10
N PHE A 152 11.83 7.19 1.64
CA PHE A 152 12.74 6.09 1.33
C PHE A 152 12.85 5.83 -0.18
N ARG A 153 11.81 6.19 -0.95
CA ARG A 153 11.78 6.01 -2.41
C ARG A 153 12.31 7.22 -3.21
N VAL A 154 12.76 8.28 -2.53
CA VAL A 154 13.19 9.57 -3.14
C VAL A 154 14.57 10.01 -2.60
N GLU A 155 15.33 9.14 -1.93
CA GLU A 155 16.62 9.51 -1.34
C GLU A 155 17.64 10.11 -2.35
N PRO A 156 18.41 11.14 -1.95
CA PRO A 156 19.33 11.88 -2.81
C PRO A 156 20.42 11.00 -3.45
N LEU A 157 20.93 11.40 -4.61
CA LEU A 157 21.91 10.60 -5.36
C LEU A 157 23.16 10.31 -4.52
N PRO A 158 23.82 9.14 -4.67
CA PRO A 158 25.07 8.87 -3.96
C PRO A 158 26.11 9.91 -4.38
N GLY A 159 26.45 10.84 -3.48
CA GLY A 159 27.33 11.98 -3.77
C GLY A 159 26.68 13.36 -3.53
N GLU A 160 25.35 13.44 -3.49
CA GLU A 160 24.62 14.59 -2.95
C GLU A 160 24.53 14.41 -1.42
N SER A 161 25.56 14.84 -0.69
CA SER A 161 25.44 14.95 0.77
C SER A 161 24.35 15.97 1.12
N ASN A 162 23.43 15.62 2.03
CA ASN A 162 22.50 16.57 2.65
C ASN A 162 23.29 17.61 3.47
N ALA A 163 23.93 18.55 2.78
CA ALA A 163 24.56 19.70 3.38
C ALA A 163 23.49 20.78 3.53
N GLU A 164 22.50 20.57 4.40
CA GLU A 164 21.59 21.61 4.92
C GLU A 164 20.54 21.01 5.88
N ASP A 165 20.99 20.37 6.96
CA ASP A 165 20.17 20.22 8.18
C ASP A 165 21.00 20.71 9.36
N GLY A 166 21.25 22.02 9.35
CA GLY A 166 22.02 22.73 10.37
C GLY A 166 21.55 24.17 10.50
N ASN A 167 20.31 24.36 10.96
CA ASN A 167 19.91 25.53 11.76
C ASN A 167 18.60 25.28 12.51
#